data_AF-A0A7G5IGG7-F1
#
_entry.id   AF-A0A7G5IGG7-F1
#
_cell.length_a   1.000
_cell.length_b   1.000
_cell.length_c   1.000
_cell.angle_alpha   90.00
_cell.angle_beta   90.00
_cell.angle_gamma   90.00
#
_symmetry.space_group_name_H-M   'P 1'
#
loop_
_entity.id
_entity.type
_entity.pdbx_description
1 polymer ?
#
loop_
_entity_poly.entity_id
_entity_poly.type
_entity_poly.pdbx_seq_one_letter_code
_entity_poly.pdbx_strand_id
1 'polypeptide(L)'
;MIKAVLETALDSTQPGQARALVSMDVKNLLGNRVLIPRGSRLFGVYRGELAPGQKRANVQWVRLVRPDGATIDLDSPASDPLGRAGIGGRVDTHFLERFGGALLQSTLDFGSFAAARALSDGAVVVALPATQSVTSSLVGPPPKPTLHVRQGTSIAVFVVRDLDFTAVEAAAQ
;
A
#
# COMPACT_ATOMS: atom_id res chain seq x y z
N MET A 1 6.78 -2.33 21.03
CA MET A 1 6.10 -1.77 19.84
C MET A 1 5.44 -0.46 20.22
N ILE A 2 5.48 0.52 19.33
CA ILE A 2 4.83 1.81 19.53
C ILE A 2 3.50 1.76 18.80
N LYS A 3 2.36 1.79 19.51
CA LYS A 3 1.05 1.82 18.84
C LYS A 3 0.69 3.25 18.45
N ALA A 4 0.20 3.41 17.24
CA ALA A 4 -0.16 4.71 16.68
C ALA A 4 -1.37 4.61 15.76
N VAL A 5 -1.94 5.75 15.41
CA VAL A 5 -3.06 5.88 14.49
C VAL A 5 -2.63 6.78 13.35
N LEU A 6 -2.85 6.34 12.13
CA LEU A 6 -2.48 7.06 10.93
C LEU A 6 -3.32 8.34 10.80
N GLU A 7 -2.70 9.51 10.65
CA GLU A 7 -3.41 10.79 10.44
C GLU A 7 -3.68 11.05 8.96
N THR A 8 -2.78 10.59 8.08
CA THR A 8 -2.87 10.76 6.63
C THR A 8 -3.37 9.50 5.95
N ALA A 9 -4.18 9.61 4.91
CA ALA A 9 -4.43 8.49 4.00
C ALA A 9 -3.14 8.18 3.20
N LEU A 10 -2.95 6.91 2.81
CA LEU A 10 -1.86 6.51 1.93
C LEU A 10 -2.43 6.04 0.61
N ASP A 11 -1.80 6.50 -0.46
CA ASP A 11 -2.09 6.07 -1.82
C ASP A 11 -0.78 5.69 -2.49
N SER A 12 -0.62 4.41 -2.82
CA SER A 12 0.60 3.93 -3.45
C SER A 12 0.74 4.38 -4.91
N THR A 13 -0.23 5.05 -5.51
CA THR A 13 -0.07 5.59 -6.88
C THR A 13 1.15 6.51 -6.98
N GLN A 14 1.49 7.22 -5.89
CA GLN A 14 2.67 8.07 -5.82
C GLN A 14 3.41 7.88 -4.48
N PRO A 15 4.76 7.80 -4.47
CA PRO A 15 5.52 7.84 -3.22
C PRO A 15 5.28 9.17 -2.49
N GLY A 16 5.19 9.10 -1.16
CA GLY A 16 4.82 10.25 -0.35
C GLY A 16 5.23 10.12 1.11
N GLN A 17 4.77 11.08 1.90
CA GLN A 17 5.00 11.14 3.34
C GLN A 17 3.77 10.62 4.09
N ALA A 18 4.01 9.97 5.21
CA ALA A 18 2.99 9.47 6.11
C ALA A 18 3.14 10.12 7.49
N ARG A 19 2.02 10.43 8.14
CA ARG A 19 2.01 10.90 9.52
C ARG A 19 1.10 10.03 10.38
N ALA A 20 1.53 9.76 11.60
CA ALA A 20 0.73 9.03 12.57
C ALA A 20 0.86 9.65 13.98
N LEU A 21 -0.14 9.42 14.81
CA LEU A 21 -0.19 9.89 16.19
C LEU A 21 -0.08 8.69 17.13
N VAL A 22 0.87 8.74 18.06
CA VAL A 22 1.05 7.71 19.10
C VAL A 22 -0.17 7.70 20.02
N SER A 23 -0.83 6.55 20.11
CA SER A 23 -2.11 6.40 20.82
C SER A 23 -1.97 6.01 22.28
N MET A 24 -0.80 5.49 22.68
CA MET A 24 -0.53 5.04 24.05
C MET A 24 0.89 5.39 24.48
N ASP A 25 1.05 5.64 25.78
CA ASP A 25 2.36 5.86 26.40
C ASP A 25 3.25 4.63 26.24
N VAL A 26 4.48 4.85 25.76
CA VAL A 26 5.50 3.80 25.67
C VAL A 26 6.50 4.02 26.78
N LYS A 27 6.66 2.98 27.59
CA LYS A 27 7.52 2.98 28.76
C LYS A 27 8.92 2.45 28.43
N ASN A 28 9.87 2.72 29.31
CA ASN A 28 11.20 2.12 29.27
C ASN A 28 11.15 0.61 29.53
N LEU A 29 12.30 -0.04 29.38
CA LEU A 29 12.45 -1.49 29.52
C LEU A 29 11.99 -2.01 30.91
N LEU A 30 12.20 -1.19 31.95
CA LEU A 30 11.79 -1.49 33.33
C LEU A 30 10.32 -1.16 33.63
N GLY A 31 9.62 -0.46 32.72
CA GLY A 31 8.21 -0.08 32.88
C GLY A 31 7.92 1.02 33.91
N ASN A 32 8.94 1.69 34.45
CA ASN A 32 8.79 2.70 35.50
C ASN A 32 8.73 4.15 34.98
N ARG A 33 9.17 4.41 33.74
CA ARG A 33 9.18 5.75 33.14
C ARG A 33 8.57 5.73 31.74
N VAL A 34 7.76 6.74 31.42
CA VAL A 34 7.25 6.98 30.06
C VAL A 34 8.31 7.69 29.25
N LEU A 35 8.80 7.05 28.18
CA LEU A 35 9.80 7.61 27.26
C LEU A 35 9.16 8.28 26.04
N ILE A 36 8.02 7.75 25.58
CA ILE A 36 7.26 8.31 24.47
C ILE A 36 5.83 8.52 24.98
N PRO A 37 5.44 9.77 25.27
CA PRO A 37 4.07 10.08 25.65
C PRO A 37 3.10 9.87 24.49
N ARG A 38 1.85 9.51 24.83
CA ARG A 38 0.71 9.60 23.91
C ARG A 38 0.62 11.02 23.34
N GLY A 39 0.18 11.13 22.10
CA GLY A 39 0.19 12.40 21.38
C GLY A 39 1.52 12.76 20.71
N SER A 40 2.57 11.94 20.89
CA SER A 40 3.77 12.03 20.06
C SER A 40 3.41 11.79 18.58
N ARG A 41 4.04 12.51 17.66
CA ARG A 41 3.81 12.40 16.22
C ARG A 41 4.94 11.64 15.55
N LEU A 42 4.57 10.70 14.70
CA LEU A 42 5.46 9.91 13.86
C LEU A 42 5.43 10.47 12.44
N PHE A 43 6.61 10.63 11.85
CA PHE A 43 6.80 11.03 10.47
C PHE A 43 7.54 9.95 9.72
N GLY A 44 6.98 9.54 8.60
CA GLY A 44 7.51 8.46 7.78
C GLY A 44 7.37 8.73 6.31
N VAL A 45 7.96 7.84 5.52
CA VAL A 45 7.87 7.84 4.06
C VAL A 45 7.34 6.49 3.61
N TYR A 46 6.51 6.50 2.57
CA TYR A 46 5.99 5.30 1.96
C TYR A 46 6.34 5.29 0.47
N ARG A 47 6.57 4.10 -0.06
CA ARG A 47 6.88 3.91 -1.48
C ARG A 47 5.60 3.63 -2.26
N GLY A 48 5.53 4.12 -3.49
CA GLY A 48 4.37 3.91 -4.35
C GLY A 48 4.30 2.52 -4.99
N GLU A 49 5.44 1.85 -5.12
CA GLU A 49 5.45 0.58 -5.87
C GLU A 49 5.05 -0.60 -4.98
N LEU A 50 3.98 -1.28 -5.37
CA LEU A 50 3.62 -2.59 -4.84
C LEU A 50 4.09 -3.70 -5.78
N ALA A 51 4.69 -4.74 -5.21
CA ALA A 51 4.97 -5.97 -5.94
C ALA A 51 3.66 -6.73 -6.25
N PRO A 52 3.60 -7.52 -7.33
CA PRO A 52 2.47 -8.40 -7.59
C PRO A 52 2.16 -9.29 -6.38
N GLY A 53 0.89 -9.33 -5.96
CA GLY A 53 0.45 -10.10 -4.79
C GLY A 53 0.64 -9.41 -3.43
N GLN A 54 1.33 -8.25 -3.39
CA GLN A 54 1.45 -7.45 -2.18
C GLN A 54 0.09 -6.81 -1.83
N LYS A 55 -0.32 -6.92 -0.57
CA LYS A 55 -1.59 -6.34 -0.05
C LYS A 55 -1.37 -5.39 1.12
N ARG A 56 -0.14 -4.90 1.27
CA ARG A 56 0.32 -4.15 2.44
C ARG A 56 1.27 -3.04 2.04
N ALA A 57 1.07 -1.87 2.64
CA ALA A 57 1.91 -0.70 2.48
C ALA A 57 3.15 -0.84 3.36
N ASN A 58 4.32 -0.67 2.75
CA ASN A 58 5.56 -0.51 3.48
C ASN A 58 5.78 0.97 3.76
N VAL A 59 5.74 1.33 5.03
CA VAL A 59 6.04 2.67 5.51
C VAL A 59 7.28 2.57 6.38
N GLN A 60 8.26 3.44 6.13
CA GLN A 60 9.44 3.59 6.97
C GLN A 60 9.23 4.81 7.86
N TRP A 61 9.19 4.63 9.17
CA TRP A 61 9.11 5.72 10.12
C TRP A 61 10.50 6.27 10.37
N VAL A 62 10.70 7.54 10.04
CA VAL A 62 12.02 8.17 10.05
C VAL A 62 12.26 8.85 11.39
N ARG A 63 11.29 9.63 11.88
CA ARG A 63 11.40 10.36 13.16
C ARG A 63 10.12 10.36 13.96
N LEU A 64 10.27 10.51 15.26
CA LEU A 64 9.23 10.75 16.24
C LEU A 64 9.45 12.13 16.88
N VAL A 65 8.38 12.89 17.05
CA VAL A 65 8.37 14.19 17.72
C VAL A 65 7.42 14.11 18.92
N ARG A 66 7.96 14.29 20.12
CA ARG A 66 7.19 14.30 21.36
C ARG A 66 6.44 15.64 21.54
N PRO A 67 5.40 15.69 22.39
CA PRO A 67 4.65 16.92 22.67
C PRO A 67 5.49 18.06 23.27
N ASP A 68 6.62 17.74 23.91
CA ASP A 68 7.59 18.69 24.47
C ASP A 68 8.57 19.26 23.43
N GLY A 69 8.45 18.87 22.16
CA GLY A 69 9.33 19.31 21.07
C GLY A 69 10.57 18.44 20.87
N ALA A 70 10.80 17.46 21.75
CA ALA A 70 11.90 16.52 21.57
C ALA A 70 11.74 15.67 20.30
N THR A 71 12.82 15.52 19.55
CA THR A 71 12.87 14.67 18.37
C THR A 71 13.72 13.43 18.65
N ILE A 72 13.22 12.27 18.24
CA ILE A 72 13.93 11.00 18.27
C ILE A 72 13.95 10.40 16.87
N ASP A 73 15.12 9.98 16.42
CA ASP A 73 15.27 9.24 15.17
C ASP A 73 14.87 7.79 15.38
N LEU A 74 13.95 7.31 14.55
CA LEU A 74 13.31 6.00 14.75
C LEU A 74 13.83 4.97 13.75
N ASP A 75 14.01 5.38 12.49
CA ASP A 75 14.42 4.57 11.35
C ASP A 75 13.92 3.11 11.44
N SER A 76 12.61 2.95 11.55
CA SER A 76 11.96 1.67 11.86
C SER A 76 10.78 1.40 10.92
N PRO A 77 10.58 0.13 10.48
CA PRO A 77 9.49 -0.22 9.59
C PRO A 77 8.14 -0.20 10.29
N ALA A 78 7.09 0.07 9.52
CA ALA A 78 5.71 -0.04 9.96
C ALA A 78 5.26 -1.49 10.09
N SER A 79 4.35 -1.69 11.04
CA SER A 79 3.73 -2.95 11.39
C SER A 79 2.23 -2.75 11.64
N ASP A 80 1.48 -3.83 11.52
CA ASP A 80 0.09 -3.93 11.94
C ASP A 80 0.02 -4.00 13.49
N PRO A 81 -1.10 -3.69 14.16
CA PRO A 81 -1.21 -3.84 15.62
C PRO A 81 -0.93 -5.26 16.13
N LEU A 82 -1.00 -6.26 15.25
CA LEU A 82 -0.66 -7.66 15.49
C LEU A 82 0.83 -8.00 15.24
N GLY A 83 1.68 -7.03 14.90
CA GLY A 83 3.11 -7.26 14.64
C GLY A 83 3.45 -7.72 13.22
N ARG A 84 2.46 -7.85 12.33
CA ARG A 84 2.70 -8.21 10.92
C ARG A 84 3.39 -7.06 10.18
N ALA A 85 4.38 -7.35 9.33
CA ALA A 85 5.07 -6.31 8.56
C ALA A 85 4.09 -5.55 7.64
N GLY A 86 4.27 -4.22 7.55
CA GLY A 86 3.47 -3.34 6.71
C GLY A 86 2.03 -3.14 7.19
N ILE A 87 1.38 -2.13 6.61
CA ILE A 87 0.01 -1.72 6.96
C ILE A 87 -0.96 -2.33 5.96
N GLY A 88 -2.00 -3.01 6.45
CA GLY A 88 -3.05 -3.57 5.59
C GLY A 88 -3.84 -2.46 4.89
N GLY A 89 -4.14 -2.64 3.61
CA GLY A 89 -4.92 -1.70 2.82
C GLY A 89 -5.80 -2.40 1.80
N ARG A 90 -6.64 -1.61 1.11
CA ARG A 90 -7.43 -2.08 -0.03
C ARG A 90 -6.55 -2.01 -1.27
N VAL A 91 -6.45 -3.11 -2.01
CA VAL A 91 -5.71 -3.17 -3.28
C VAL A 91 -6.69 -2.97 -4.42
N ASP A 92 -6.35 -2.07 -5.33
CA ASP A 92 -6.97 -2.00 -6.65
C ASP A 92 -6.07 -2.70 -7.67
N THR A 93 -6.57 -3.77 -8.28
CA THR A 93 -5.82 -4.54 -9.28
C THR A 93 -5.95 -3.96 -10.68
N HIS A 94 -6.82 -2.98 -10.88
CA HIS A 94 -7.19 -2.41 -12.17
C HIS A 94 -7.57 -3.49 -13.18
N PHE A 95 -8.33 -4.51 -12.75
CA PHE A 95 -8.60 -5.70 -13.56
C PHE A 95 -9.34 -5.36 -14.85
N LEU A 96 -10.34 -4.47 -14.77
CA LEU A 96 -11.13 -4.10 -15.95
C LEU A 96 -10.31 -3.24 -16.91
N GLU A 97 -9.43 -2.38 -16.41
CA GLU A 97 -8.51 -1.59 -17.23
C GLU A 97 -7.45 -2.48 -17.87
N ARG A 98 -7.00 -3.53 -17.18
CA ARG A 98 -5.98 -4.48 -17.67
C ARG A 98 -6.52 -5.49 -18.67
N PHE A 99 -7.75 -5.95 -18.48
CA PHE A 99 -8.30 -7.08 -19.24
C PHE A 99 -9.58 -6.73 -20.01
N GLY A 100 -10.16 -5.55 -19.80
CA GLY A 100 -11.43 -5.14 -20.42
C GLY A 100 -11.37 -5.13 -21.95
N GLY A 101 -10.28 -4.62 -22.54
CA GLY A 101 -10.11 -4.64 -24.00
C GLY A 101 -10.04 -6.06 -24.56
N ALA A 102 -9.29 -6.96 -23.90
CA ALA A 102 -9.19 -8.36 -24.30
C ALA A 102 -10.53 -9.11 -24.14
N LEU A 103 -11.30 -8.79 -23.09
CA LEU A 103 -12.64 -9.33 -22.87
C LEU A 103 -13.62 -8.89 -23.97
N LEU A 104 -13.64 -7.59 -24.30
CA LEU A 104 -14.49 -7.05 -25.37
C LEU A 104 -14.14 -7.68 -26.73
N GLN A 105 -12.86 -7.77 -27.06
CA GLN A 105 -12.41 -8.44 -28.28
C GLN A 105 -12.85 -9.92 -28.30
N SER A 106 -12.66 -10.64 -27.19
CA SER A 106 -13.07 -12.04 -27.08
C SER A 106 -14.58 -12.22 -27.30
N THR A 107 -15.39 -11.30 -26.76
CA THR A 107 -16.85 -11.33 -26.97
C THR A 107 -17.23 -11.01 -28.43
N LEU A 108 -16.53 -10.09 -29.09
CA LEU A 108 -16.74 -9.76 -30.49
C LEU A 108 -16.34 -10.92 -31.41
N ASP A 109 -15.21 -11.56 -31.14
CA ASP A 109 -14.72 -12.73 -31.87
C ASP A 109 -15.70 -13.90 -31.73
N PHE A 110 -16.20 -14.15 -30.51
CA PHE A 110 -17.22 -15.18 -30.29
C PHE A 110 -18.55 -14.86 -30.99
N GLY A 111 -19.01 -13.61 -30.93
CA GLY A 111 -20.26 -13.17 -31.56
C GLY A 111 -20.21 -13.25 -33.09
N SER A 112 -19.11 -12.78 -33.69
CA SER A 112 -18.90 -12.86 -35.14
C SER A 112 -18.80 -14.30 -35.63
N PHE A 113 -18.12 -15.16 -34.88
CA PHE A 113 -18.05 -16.59 -35.18
C PHE A 113 -19.41 -17.29 -35.09
N ALA A 114 -20.19 -17.02 -34.04
CA ALA A 114 -21.52 -17.57 -33.87
C ALA A 114 -22.48 -17.10 -34.99
N ALA A 115 -22.42 -15.82 -35.36
CA ALA A 115 -23.20 -15.27 -36.47
C ALA A 115 -22.82 -15.88 -37.82
N ALA A 116 -21.51 -16.04 -38.09
CA ALA A 116 -21.03 -16.68 -39.31
C ALA A 116 -21.53 -18.13 -39.42
N ARG A 117 -21.54 -18.88 -38.30
CA ARG A 117 -22.09 -20.24 -38.26
C ARG A 117 -23.60 -20.30 -38.50
N ALA A 118 -24.36 -19.35 -37.95
CA ALA A 118 -25.81 -19.31 -38.13
C ALA A 118 -26.23 -19.01 -39.59
N LEU A 119 -25.39 -18.26 -40.32
CA LEU A 119 -25.62 -17.94 -41.74
C LEU A 119 -25.10 -19.03 -42.70
N SER A 120 -24.22 -19.92 -42.25
CA SER A 120 -23.62 -20.97 -43.07
C SER A 120 -24.38 -22.30 -42.92
N ASP A 121 -25.43 -22.51 -43.72
CA ASP A 121 -26.15 -23.79 -43.78
C ASP A 121 -25.31 -24.83 -44.55
N GLY A 122 -24.42 -25.54 -43.84
CA GLY A 122 -23.59 -26.63 -44.37
C GLY A 122 -22.18 -26.27 -44.86
N ALA A 123 -21.73 -25.01 -44.74
CA ALA A 123 -20.37 -24.61 -45.09
C ALA A 123 -19.43 -24.58 -43.86
N VAL A 124 -18.25 -25.22 -43.97
CA VAL A 124 -17.20 -25.16 -42.94
C VAL A 124 -16.62 -23.75 -42.91
N VAL A 125 -17.04 -22.94 -41.93
CA VAL A 125 -16.46 -21.62 -41.67
C VAL A 125 -15.06 -21.81 -41.04
N VAL A 126 -14.01 -21.70 -41.86
CA VAL A 126 -12.62 -21.57 -41.39
C VAL A 126 -12.41 -20.12 -40.98
N ALA A 127 -12.69 -19.80 -39.71
CA ALA A 127 -12.34 -18.50 -39.14
C ALA A 127 -10.80 -18.44 -39.01
N LEU A 128 -10.14 -17.69 -39.89
CA LEU A 128 -8.71 -17.43 -39.75
C LEU A 128 -8.47 -16.57 -38.50
N PRO A 129 -7.47 -16.88 -37.66
CA PRO A 129 -7.12 -16.06 -36.50
C PRO A 129 -6.42 -14.78 -36.98
N ALA A 130 -7.17 -13.84 -37.56
CA ALA A 130 -6.65 -12.57 -38.07
C ALA A 130 -6.38 -11.53 -36.97
N THR A 131 -6.56 -11.86 -35.69
CA THR A 131 -6.65 -10.86 -34.60
C THR A 131 -5.45 -10.82 -33.65
N GLN A 132 -4.44 -11.68 -33.83
CA GLN A 132 -3.26 -11.73 -32.94
C GLN A 132 -2.43 -10.42 -32.91
N SER A 133 -2.61 -9.55 -33.90
CA SER A 133 -1.87 -8.28 -34.03
C SER A 133 -2.57 -7.08 -33.37
N VAL A 134 -3.87 -7.16 -33.12
CA VAL A 134 -4.68 -6.00 -32.68
C VAL A 134 -4.68 -5.88 -31.15
N THR A 135 -4.60 -6.98 -30.42
CA THR A 135 -4.52 -6.97 -28.94
C THR A 135 -3.21 -6.44 -28.39
N SER A 136 -2.10 -6.57 -29.12
CA SER A 136 -0.78 -6.06 -28.71
C SER A 136 -0.57 -4.57 -29.00
N SER A 137 -1.39 -3.97 -29.88
CA SER A 137 -1.28 -2.56 -30.30
C SER A 137 -2.31 -1.62 -29.66
N LEU A 138 -3.42 -2.15 -29.14
CA LEU A 138 -4.46 -1.35 -28.47
C LEU A 138 -4.26 -1.17 -26.96
N VAL A 139 -3.34 -1.90 -26.35
CA VAL A 139 -3.18 -1.97 -24.90
C VAL A 139 -1.80 -1.44 -24.55
N GLY A 140 -1.75 -0.20 -24.06
CA GLY A 140 -0.54 0.34 -23.42
C GLY A 140 -0.10 -0.56 -22.24
N PRO A 141 1.07 -0.29 -21.62
CA PRO A 141 1.52 -1.10 -20.49
C PRO A 141 0.41 -1.20 -19.42
N PRO A 142 0.06 -2.41 -18.96
CA PRO A 142 -1.07 -2.59 -18.05
C PRO A 142 -0.85 -1.78 -16.77
N PRO A 143 -1.88 -1.11 -16.24
CA PRO A 143 -1.75 -0.33 -15.01
C PRO A 143 -1.26 -1.22 -13.86
N LYS A 144 -0.31 -0.69 -13.08
CA LYS A 144 0.22 -1.36 -11.89
C LYS A 144 -0.87 -1.39 -10.79
N PRO A 145 -0.95 -2.46 -9.98
CA PRO A 145 -1.85 -2.45 -8.82
C PRO A 145 -1.53 -1.31 -7.87
N THR A 146 -2.56 -0.67 -7.31
CA THR A 146 -2.41 0.37 -6.30
C THR A 146 -2.97 -0.10 -4.96
N LEU A 147 -2.51 0.53 -3.88
CA LEU A 147 -2.96 0.26 -2.53
C LEU A 147 -3.38 1.54 -1.85
N HIS A 148 -4.58 1.49 -1.28
CA HIS A 148 -5.15 2.58 -0.49
C HIS A 148 -5.26 2.17 0.98
N VAL A 149 -4.69 3.00 1.86
CA VAL A 149 -4.82 2.87 3.31
C VAL A 149 -5.59 4.09 3.83
N ARG A 150 -6.62 3.85 4.63
CA ARG A 150 -7.45 4.93 5.17
C ARG A 150 -6.71 5.67 6.29
N GLN A 151 -6.94 6.97 6.39
CA GLN A 151 -6.66 7.69 7.63
C GLN A 151 -7.44 7.08 8.81
N GLY A 152 -6.94 7.23 10.03
CA GLY A 152 -7.50 6.60 11.22
C GLY A 152 -7.15 5.12 11.37
N THR A 153 -6.38 4.54 10.45
CA THR A 153 -5.95 3.13 10.56
C THR A 153 -4.99 2.97 11.73
N SER A 154 -5.30 2.02 12.63
CA SER A 154 -4.40 1.62 13.70
C SER A 154 -3.17 0.91 13.14
N ILE A 155 -2.01 1.36 13.57
CA ILE A 155 -0.71 0.85 13.16
C ILE A 155 0.16 0.60 14.39
N ALA A 156 1.25 -0.13 14.20
CA ALA A 156 2.33 -0.23 15.15
C ALA A 156 3.65 0.08 14.46
N VAL A 157 4.61 0.59 15.23
CA VAL A 157 6.01 0.64 14.82
C VAL A 157 6.75 -0.50 15.51
N PHE A 158 7.41 -1.31 14.70
CA PHE A 158 8.35 -2.30 15.19
C PHE A 158 9.71 -1.65 15.29
N VAL A 159 10.10 -1.28 16.51
CA VAL A 159 11.37 -0.61 16.79
C VAL A 159 12.50 -1.63 16.64
N VAL A 160 13.37 -1.42 15.66
CA VAL A 160 14.45 -2.36 15.30
C VAL A 160 15.80 -2.05 15.95
N ARG A 161 15.91 -0.89 16.59
CA ARG A 161 17.11 -0.40 17.24
C ARG A 161 16.77 0.21 18.59
N ASP A 162 17.71 0.17 19.52
CA ASP A 162 17.54 0.85 20.79
C ASP A 162 17.48 2.36 20.57
N LEU A 163 16.56 3.00 21.29
CA LEU A 163 16.36 4.44 21.24
C LEU A 163 16.97 5.02 22.52
N ASP A 164 18.01 5.84 22.37
CA ASP A 164 18.61 6.54 23.50
C ASP A 164 17.86 7.85 23.75
N PHE A 165 17.34 8.01 24.98
CA PHE A 165 16.60 9.19 25.41
C PHE A 165 17.45 10.11 26.32
N THR A 166 18.68 9.72 26.64
CA THR A 166 19.55 10.43 27.59
C THR A 166 19.82 11.88 27.14
N ALA A 167 20.08 12.07 25.84
CA ALA A 167 20.35 13.39 25.26
C ALA A 167 19.14 14.35 25.34
N VAL A 168 17.92 13.80 25.30
CA VAL A 168 16.69 14.57 25.31
C VAL A 168 16.26 14.92 26.72
N GLU A 169 16.43 13.98 27.66
CA GLU A 169 16.08 14.21 29.06
C GLU A 169 17.02 15.22 29.73
N ALA A 170 18.29 15.27 29.32
CA ALA A 170 19.25 16.27 29.81
C ALA A 170 18.90 17.71 29.38
N ALA A 171 18.20 17.89 28.26
CA ALA A 171 17.77 19.20 27.76
C ALA A 171 16.44 19.68 28.36
N ALA A 172 15.72 18.80 29.08
CA ALA A 172 14.43 19.10 29.70
C ALA A 172 14.54 19.44 31.21
N GLN A 173 15.76 19.40 31.77
CA GLN A 173 16.11 19.87 33.12
C GLN A 173 16.68 21.28 33.05
#